data_AF-A0A0U5IRI1-F1
#
_entry.id   AF-A0A0U5IRI1-F1
#
_cell.length_a   1.000
_cell.length_b   1.000
_cell.length_c   1.000
_cell.angle_alpha   90.00
_cell.angle_beta   90.00
_cell.angle_gamma   90.00
#
_symmetry.space_group_name_H-M   'P 1'
#
loop_
_entity.id
_entity.type
_entity.pdbx_description
1 polymer ?
#
loop_
_entity_poly.entity_id
_entity_poly.type
_entity_poly.pdbx_seq_one_letter_code
_entity_poly.pdbx_strand_id
1 'polypeptide(L)'
;MNILNTLSIETPHGYREFRLVHGDLAEEMADLVIFSAHAGSGRPLGTALYALEYRHGSLELENAGLVLSLSGHSPFRLAPEPGFHDSPAGIYALNPRPGSPFKRLLMVRLPGARHFASEDAAVDAYRRAVQGTFAAVAALEFIGERYPTIALPVLGGARHFPKVEAVTTLLEAALSWLRISRHCLRIHFVVYEQAELDAWNSAMDQALGRTFAGDGDYSAASAELRSRLTDQIDALLAEESETGLRDLLHDLKAAMARPENELSIQHFGVLGRLTAEAMAARLCRDLGLTPGSNAFGNIERLEKSGSIAAWINSYLHSLRILGNESVHLTERDQRTPRTLAAGDLIVILSNLARVLDFYRLWQAQRTQGETKDAE
;
A
#
# COMPACT_ATOMS: atom_id res chain seq x y z
N MET A 1 -2.76 11.43 6.59
CA MET A 1 -1.96 10.37 5.93
C MET A 1 -2.57 10.06 4.58
N ASN A 2 -1.73 9.88 3.57
CA ASN A 2 -2.18 9.55 2.21
C ASN A 2 -1.62 8.19 1.79
N ILE A 3 -2.45 7.28 1.29
CA ILE A 3 -1.99 5.96 0.82
C ILE A 3 -1.49 6.13 -0.61
N LEU A 4 -0.22 5.78 -0.85
CA LEU A 4 0.42 5.92 -2.16
C LEU A 4 0.33 4.63 -2.96
N ASN A 5 0.57 3.50 -2.30
CA ASN A 5 0.57 2.18 -2.91
C ASN A 5 0.05 1.16 -1.90
N THR A 6 -0.55 0.09 -2.41
CA THR A 6 -1.06 -0.99 -1.58
C THR A 6 -0.82 -2.33 -2.26
N LEU A 7 -0.60 -3.33 -1.42
CA LEU A 7 -0.55 -4.71 -1.80
C LEU A 7 -1.37 -5.51 -0.79
N SER A 8 -2.30 -6.31 -1.29
CA SER A 8 -3.13 -7.19 -0.47
C SER A 8 -2.79 -8.64 -0.75
N ILE A 9 -2.79 -9.47 0.28
CA ILE A 9 -2.62 -10.91 0.16
C ILE A 9 -3.71 -11.63 0.95
N GLU A 10 -4.17 -12.75 0.43
CA GLU A 10 -5.04 -13.67 1.14
C GLU A 10 -4.20 -14.70 1.89
N THR A 11 -4.54 -14.93 3.15
CA THR A 11 -3.82 -15.86 4.04
C THR A 11 -4.82 -16.79 4.73
N PRO A 12 -4.38 -17.91 5.33
CA PRO A 12 -5.25 -18.76 6.13
C PRO A 12 -5.95 -18.04 7.31
N HIS A 13 -5.46 -16.86 7.68
CA HIS A 13 -5.99 -16.04 8.77
C HIS A 13 -6.79 -14.83 8.27
N GLY A 14 -7.10 -14.76 6.98
CA GLY A 14 -7.89 -13.72 6.32
C GLY A 14 -7.05 -12.77 5.44
N TYR A 15 -7.69 -11.69 4.99
CA TYR A 15 -7.05 -10.66 4.17
C TYR A 15 -6.03 -9.86 4.96
N ARG A 16 -4.91 -9.55 4.31
CA ARG A 16 -3.75 -8.85 4.87
C ARG A 16 -3.24 -7.80 3.90
N GLU A 17 -2.69 -6.72 4.43
CA GLU A 17 -2.31 -5.56 3.63
C GLU A 17 -0.92 -5.04 3.98
N PHE A 18 -0.17 -4.71 2.95
CA PHE A 18 1.01 -3.87 3.00
C PHE A 18 0.67 -2.54 2.32
N ARG A 19 0.90 -1.41 3.00
CA ARG A 19 0.58 -0.07 2.47
C ARG A 19 1.83 0.81 2.49
N LEU A 20 2.13 1.44 1.37
CA LEU A 20 3.04 2.57 1.30
C LEU A 20 2.23 3.84 1.61
N VAL A 21 2.62 4.58 2.64
CA VAL A 21 1.85 5.71 3.17
C VAL A 21 2.75 6.94 3.27
N HIS A 22 2.25 8.09 2.80
CA HIS A 22 2.84 9.39 3.10
C HIS A 22 2.33 9.90 4.46
N GLY A 23 3.26 10.15 5.39
CA GLY A 23 2.94 10.73 6.69
C GLY A 23 4.10 10.74 7.67
N ASP A 24 3.78 11.13 8.91
CA ASP A 24 4.71 11.10 10.04
C ASP A 24 4.53 9.79 10.81
N LEU A 25 5.63 9.05 10.98
CA LEU A 25 5.66 7.81 11.76
C LEU A 25 5.22 8.03 13.22
N ALA A 26 5.50 9.22 13.79
CA ALA A 26 5.09 9.54 15.16
C ALA A 26 3.58 9.81 15.30
N GLU A 27 2.87 10.02 14.18
CA GLU A 27 1.41 10.18 14.11
C GLU A 27 0.67 8.89 13.79
N GLU A 28 1.40 7.85 13.42
CA GLU A 28 0.83 6.60 12.94
C GLU A 28 0.14 5.83 14.07
N MET A 29 -1.11 5.44 13.84
CA MET A 29 -1.89 4.66 14.80
C MET A 29 -1.60 3.17 14.58
N ALA A 30 -0.47 2.71 15.11
CA ALA A 30 -0.02 1.32 15.03
C ALA A 30 0.21 0.71 16.41
N ASP A 31 -0.03 -0.60 16.54
CA ASP A 31 0.24 -1.34 17.77
C ASP A 31 1.75 -1.46 18.03
N LEU A 32 2.51 -1.69 16.96
CA LEU A 32 3.96 -1.77 16.97
C LEU A 32 4.55 -0.74 16.01
N VAL A 33 5.42 0.14 16.52
CA VAL A 33 6.23 1.04 15.70
C VAL A 33 7.67 0.55 15.68
N ILE A 34 8.19 0.35 14.48
CA ILE A 34 9.58 -0.01 14.24
C ILE A 34 10.28 1.22 13.67
N PHE A 35 11.43 1.58 14.20
CA PHE A 35 12.24 2.67 13.68
C PHE A 35 13.70 2.29 13.65
N SER A 36 14.53 3.09 12.98
CA SER A 36 15.95 2.79 12.86
C SER A 36 16.85 3.88 13.43
N ALA A 37 17.90 3.46 14.13
CA ALA A 37 18.94 4.34 14.68
C ALA A 37 20.32 3.92 14.17
N HIS A 38 21.28 4.86 14.21
CA HIS A 38 22.65 4.54 13.81
C HIS A 38 23.27 3.50 14.76
N ALA A 39 23.81 2.43 14.19
CA ALA A 39 24.77 1.58 14.91
C ALA A 39 26.15 2.23 14.83
N GLY A 40 26.91 2.14 15.93
CA GLY A 40 28.25 2.72 15.96
C GLY A 40 28.29 4.23 16.28
N SER A 41 27.39 4.68 17.12
CA SER A 41 27.53 5.96 17.81
C SER A 41 27.13 5.68 19.24
N GLY A 42 27.73 6.34 20.24
CA GLY A 42 27.43 6.09 21.65
C GLY A 42 25.92 6.08 21.91
N ARG A 43 25.28 7.25 21.88
CA ARG A 43 23.81 7.35 21.95
C ARG A 43 23.19 6.97 20.59
N PRO A 44 22.06 6.24 20.55
CA PRO A 44 21.27 6.07 19.32
C PRO A 44 20.84 7.42 18.74
N LEU A 45 21.01 7.61 17.44
CA LEU A 45 20.62 8.83 16.72
C LEU A 45 19.79 8.46 15.49
N GLY A 46 18.82 9.30 15.13
CA GLY A 46 18.04 9.18 13.89
C GLY A 46 16.80 10.06 13.89
N THR A 47 16.39 10.55 12.71
CA THR A 47 15.24 11.47 12.58
C THR A 47 13.95 10.90 13.13
N ALA A 48 13.64 9.62 12.85
CA ALA A 48 12.45 8.96 13.38
C ALA A 48 12.49 8.83 14.92
N LEU A 49 13.67 8.55 15.49
CA LEU A 49 13.85 8.54 16.95
C LEU A 49 13.59 9.92 17.55
N TYR A 50 14.16 10.98 16.96
CA TYR A 50 13.93 12.35 17.42
C TYR A 50 12.47 12.76 17.32
N ALA A 51 11.78 12.41 16.23
CA ALA A 51 10.35 12.69 16.07
C ALA A 51 9.51 11.99 17.16
N LEU A 52 9.81 10.72 17.46
CA LEU A 52 9.14 9.97 18.51
C LEU A 52 9.42 10.57 19.90
N GLU A 53 10.67 10.91 20.23
CA GLU A 53 11.04 11.53 21.50
C GLU A 53 10.41 12.93 21.67
N TYR A 54 10.37 13.71 20.59
CA TYR A 54 9.76 15.05 20.58
C TYR A 54 8.25 14.99 20.87
N ARG A 55 7.55 14.04 20.25
CA ARG A 55 6.09 13.95 20.34
C ARG A 55 5.60 13.21 21.58
N HIS A 56 6.29 12.14 21.96
CA HIS A 56 5.83 11.21 23.01
C HIS A 56 6.69 11.26 24.29
N GLY A 57 7.68 12.15 24.32
CA GLY A 57 8.63 12.27 25.42
C GLY A 57 9.75 11.23 25.35
N SER A 58 10.62 11.22 26.38
CA SER A 58 11.76 10.30 26.45
C SER A 58 11.33 8.84 26.25
N LEU A 59 12.03 8.13 25.37
CA LEU A 59 11.83 6.70 25.13
C LEU A 59 12.67 5.80 26.05
N GLU A 60 13.40 6.40 27.00
CA GLU A 60 14.22 5.68 28.00
C GLU A 60 15.14 4.64 27.34
N LEU A 61 15.95 5.12 26.38
CA LEU A 61 16.81 4.28 25.54
C LEU A 61 17.80 3.42 26.36
N GLU A 62 18.14 3.87 27.56
CA GLU A 62 18.93 3.13 28.55
C GLU A 62 18.27 1.82 29.01
N ASN A 63 16.94 1.72 28.92
CA ASN A 63 16.16 0.54 29.28
C ASN A 63 15.85 -0.35 28.06
N ALA A 64 16.42 -0.05 26.89
CA ALA A 64 16.18 -0.81 25.68
C ALA A 64 16.75 -2.24 25.80
N GLY A 65 15.87 -3.24 25.74
CA GLY A 65 16.25 -4.65 25.83
C GLY A 65 16.69 -5.19 24.48
N LEU A 66 17.90 -5.77 24.39
CA LEU A 66 18.35 -6.44 23.18
C LEU A 66 17.50 -7.68 22.90
N VAL A 67 16.81 -7.70 21.76
CA VAL A 67 16.01 -8.85 21.29
C VAL A 67 16.86 -9.76 20.41
N LEU A 68 17.59 -9.16 19.47
CA LEU A 68 18.42 -9.90 18.52
C LEU A 68 19.71 -9.13 18.23
N SER A 69 20.86 -9.77 18.45
CA SER A 69 22.16 -9.23 18.05
C SER A 69 22.40 -9.45 16.55
N LEU A 70 22.76 -8.39 15.83
CA LEU A 70 23.27 -8.49 14.46
C LEU A 70 24.80 -8.44 14.41
N SER A 71 25.44 -7.93 15.47
CA SER A 71 26.89 -7.92 15.62
C SER A 71 27.52 -9.32 15.67
N GLY A 72 28.81 -9.41 15.33
CA GLY A 72 29.57 -10.66 15.32
C GLY A 72 29.35 -11.56 14.10
N HIS A 73 28.33 -11.27 13.29
CA HIS A 73 28.00 -11.99 12.06
C HIS A 73 28.40 -11.15 10.85
N SER A 74 28.94 -11.78 9.79
CA SER A 74 29.11 -11.10 8.50
C SER A 74 27.73 -10.61 7.99
N PRO A 75 27.61 -9.38 7.46
CA PRO A 75 28.67 -8.40 7.17
C PRO A 75 28.87 -7.33 8.27
N PHE A 76 28.25 -7.45 9.44
CA PHE A 76 28.34 -6.49 10.54
C PHE A 76 29.67 -6.52 11.32
N ARG A 77 30.73 -7.11 10.74
CA ARG A 77 32.11 -6.95 11.21
C ARG A 77 32.61 -5.59 10.72
N LEU A 78 32.16 -4.53 11.36
CA LEU A 78 32.70 -3.20 11.12
C LEU A 78 34.18 -3.19 11.50
N ALA A 79 35.01 -2.52 10.70
CA ALA A 79 36.38 -2.25 11.09
C ALA A 79 36.37 -1.53 12.45
N PRO A 80 37.21 -1.92 13.42
CA PRO A 80 37.25 -1.26 14.72
C PRO A 80 37.72 0.19 14.52
N GLU A 81 36.79 1.14 14.55
CA GLU A 81 37.15 2.54 14.72
C GLU A 81 37.52 2.79 16.19
N PRO A 82 38.63 3.50 16.48
CA PRO A 82 38.97 3.83 17.86
C PRO A 82 37.88 4.72 18.48
N GLY A 83 37.16 4.20 19.48
CA GLY A 83 36.21 4.98 20.28
C GLY A 83 34.78 4.42 20.41
N PHE A 84 34.48 3.23 19.89
CA PHE A 84 33.10 2.74 19.87
C PHE A 84 32.80 1.82 21.06
N HIS A 85 32.17 2.39 22.10
CA HIS A 85 31.60 1.63 23.22
C HIS A 85 30.09 1.36 23.03
N ASP A 86 29.76 0.08 23.23
CA ASP A 86 28.59 -0.51 23.91
C ASP A 86 27.17 -0.37 23.35
N SER A 87 27.00 -0.24 22.04
CA SER A 87 25.72 -0.67 21.47
C SER A 87 25.84 -1.24 20.05
N PRO A 88 25.88 -2.57 19.94
CA PRO A 88 26.06 -3.24 18.66
C PRO A 88 24.88 -3.00 17.71
N ALA A 89 25.14 -3.22 16.42
CA ALA A 89 24.06 -3.45 15.46
C ALA A 89 23.15 -4.57 15.99
N GLY A 90 21.85 -4.33 15.98
CA GLY A 90 20.90 -5.18 16.70
C GLY A 90 19.48 -4.64 16.65
N ILE A 91 18.54 -5.46 17.09
CA ILE A 91 17.15 -5.10 17.29
C ILE A 91 16.87 -5.04 18.79
N TYR A 92 16.35 -3.91 19.23
CA TYR A 92 16.10 -3.61 20.63
C TYR A 92 14.61 -3.32 20.83
N ALA A 93 14.02 -3.90 21.87
CA ALA A 93 12.66 -3.61 22.29
C ALA A 93 12.66 -2.50 23.32
N LEU A 94 11.74 -1.54 23.14
CA LEU A 94 11.51 -0.47 24.09
C LEU A 94 10.07 -0.54 24.60
N ASN A 95 9.89 -0.13 25.85
CA ASN A 95 8.58 0.04 26.46
C ASN A 95 8.14 1.49 26.23
N PRO A 96 7.06 1.73 25.49
CA PRO A 96 6.52 3.07 25.40
C PRO A 96 5.94 3.50 26.76
N ARG A 97 5.89 4.82 26.99
CA ARG A 97 5.31 5.37 28.22
C ARG A 97 3.79 5.11 28.29
N PRO A 98 3.23 5.00 29.51
CA PRO A 98 1.78 4.97 29.68
C PRO A 98 1.11 6.15 28.96
N GLY A 99 0.09 5.86 28.14
CA GLY A 99 -0.62 6.87 27.34
C GLY A 99 -0.08 7.09 25.92
N SER A 100 1.00 6.42 25.54
CA SER A 100 1.46 6.39 24.14
C SER A 100 0.44 5.71 23.21
N PRO A 101 0.32 6.13 21.94
CA PRO A 101 -0.60 5.51 20.98
C PRO A 101 -0.16 4.11 20.50
N PHE A 102 1.08 3.70 20.78
CA PHE A 102 1.63 2.39 20.42
C PHE A 102 1.86 1.52 21.65
N LYS A 103 1.69 0.20 21.50
CA LYS A 103 1.89 -0.79 22.57
C LYS A 103 3.36 -1.17 22.74
N ARG A 104 4.11 -1.15 21.65
CA ARG A 104 5.51 -1.58 21.61
C ARG A 104 6.31 -0.75 20.63
N LEU A 105 7.60 -0.59 20.92
CA LEU A 105 8.59 -0.01 20.03
C LEU A 105 9.70 -1.01 19.75
N LEU A 106 10.13 -1.10 18.49
CA LEU A 106 11.36 -1.78 18.09
C LEU A 106 12.33 -0.79 17.45
N MET A 107 13.53 -0.70 18.02
CA MET A 107 14.63 0.06 17.45
C MET A 107 15.60 -0.88 16.72
N VAL A 108 15.76 -0.65 15.42
CA VAL A 108 16.76 -1.34 14.59
C VAL A 108 18.01 -0.47 14.53
N ARG A 109 19.08 -0.89 15.21
CA ARG A 109 20.39 -0.24 15.09
C ARG A 109 21.14 -0.85 13.90
N LEU A 110 21.37 -0.05 12.87
CA LEU A 110 22.15 -0.47 11.70
C LEU A 110 23.21 0.56 11.27
N PRO A 111 24.36 0.12 10.73
CA PRO A 111 25.36 1.01 10.15
C PRO A 111 24.84 1.65 8.86
N GLY A 112 25.51 2.73 8.42
CA GLY A 112 25.26 3.29 7.09
C GLY A 112 25.90 2.47 5.96
N ALA A 113 25.36 2.55 4.74
CA ALA A 113 25.85 1.79 3.59
C ALA A 113 27.35 2.02 3.32
N ARG A 114 27.82 3.25 3.55
CA ARG A 114 29.24 3.64 3.42
C ARG A 114 30.22 2.90 4.34
N HIS A 115 29.74 2.23 5.38
CA HIS A 115 30.60 1.51 6.33
C HIS A 115 30.85 0.05 5.92
N PHE A 116 30.34 -0.37 4.75
CA PHE A 116 30.58 -1.69 4.18
C PHE A 116 31.59 -1.60 3.04
N ALA A 117 32.31 -2.71 2.80
CA ALA A 117 33.40 -2.76 1.81
C ALA A 117 32.91 -2.62 0.36
N SER A 118 31.65 -2.96 0.10
CA SER A 118 31.00 -2.85 -1.21
C SER A 118 29.50 -2.60 -1.05
N GLU A 119 28.87 -2.19 -2.15
CA GLU A 119 27.40 -2.04 -2.22
C GLU A 119 26.68 -3.36 -1.95
N ASP A 120 27.14 -4.47 -2.53
CA ASP A 120 26.59 -5.82 -2.27
C ASP A 120 26.64 -6.17 -0.78
N ALA A 121 27.75 -5.87 -0.10
CA ALA A 121 27.88 -6.11 1.33
C ALA A 121 26.91 -5.23 2.14
N ALA A 122 26.65 -4.00 1.71
CA ALA A 122 25.65 -3.13 2.33
C ALA A 122 24.23 -3.66 2.12
N VAL A 123 23.89 -4.13 0.91
CA VAL A 123 22.59 -4.74 0.60
C VAL A 123 22.38 -6.02 1.41
N ASP A 124 23.40 -6.88 1.53
CA ASP A 124 23.33 -8.08 2.36
C ASP A 124 23.18 -7.76 3.85
N ALA A 125 23.85 -6.72 4.33
CA ALA A 125 23.68 -6.22 5.70
C ALA A 125 22.25 -5.76 5.93
N TYR A 126 21.73 -4.98 4.99
CA TYR A 126 20.37 -4.47 5.02
C TYR A 126 19.36 -5.61 5.08
N ARG A 127 19.50 -6.60 4.19
CA ARG A 127 18.68 -7.80 4.15
C ARG A 127 18.65 -8.54 5.49
N ARG A 128 19.81 -8.75 6.10
CA ARG A 128 19.90 -9.37 7.42
C ARG A 128 19.26 -8.53 8.52
N ALA A 129 19.38 -7.20 8.48
CA ALA A 129 18.74 -6.32 9.45
C ALA A 129 17.20 -6.37 9.34
N VAL A 130 16.66 -6.35 8.12
CA VAL A 130 15.23 -6.48 7.86
C VAL A 130 14.72 -7.85 8.31
N GLN A 131 15.40 -8.93 7.92
CA GLN A 131 15.06 -10.29 8.35
C GLN A 131 15.10 -10.43 9.88
N GLY A 132 16.15 -9.91 10.52
CA GLY A 132 16.28 -9.89 11.97
C GLY A 132 15.16 -9.09 12.65
N THR A 133 14.70 -8.02 12.02
CA THR A 133 13.56 -7.22 12.49
C THR A 133 12.29 -8.07 12.52
N PHE A 134 11.93 -8.72 11.42
CA PHE A 134 10.74 -9.57 11.39
C PHE A 134 10.88 -10.85 12.23
N ALA A 135 12.10 -11.37 12.41
CA ALA A 135 12.35 -12.44 13.37
C ALA A 135 12.11 -11.99 14.82
N ALA A 136 12.49 -10.75 15.18
CA ALA A 136 12.17 -10.16 16.47
C ALA A 136 10.66 -9.98 16.66
N VAL A 137 9.94 -9.51 15.63
CA VAL A 137 8.47 -9.43 15.65
C VAL A 137 7.86 -10.81 15.86
N ALA A 138 8.34 -11.83 15.15
CA ALA A 138 7.88 -13.21 15.31
C ALA A 138 8.11 -13.74 16.74
N ALA A 139 9.27 -13.45 17.33
CA ALA A 139 9.57 -13.83 18.71
C ALA A 139 8.63 -13.14 19.71
N LEU A 140 8.31 -11.86 19.49
CA LEU A 140 7.33 -11.13 20.31
C LEU A 140 5.92 -11.73 20.17
N GLU A 141 5.47 -12.05 18.95
CA GLU A 141 4.17 -12.70 18.76
C GLU A 141 4.13 -14.09 19.41
N PHE A 142 5.24 -14.84 19.36
CA PHE A 142 5.36 -16.16 19.99
C PHE A 142 5.20 -16.11 21.51
N ILE A 143 5.71 -15.08 22.18
CA ILE A 143 5.53 -14.89 23.64
C ILE A 143 4.15 -14.31 24.00
N GLY A 144 3.25 -14.16 23.02
CA GLY A 144 1.84 -13.81 23.23
C GLY A 144 1.50 -12.34 22.96
N GLU A 145 2.47 -11.53 22.53
CA GLU A 145 2.18 -10.16 22.09
C GLU A 145 1.35 -10.17 20.78
N ARG A 146 0.53 -9.14 20.57
CA ARG A 146 -0.37 -9.07 19.42
C ARG A 146 -0.31 -7.70 18.79
N TYR A 147 0.11 -7.66 17.52
CA TYR A 147 0.26 -6.43 16.75
C TYR A 147 -0.56 -6.47 15.46
N PRO A 148 -1.88 -6.19 15.52
CA PRO A 148 -2.73 -6.02 14.34
C PRO A 148 -2.16 -5.08 13.29
N THR A 149 -1.60 -3.95 13.72
CA THR A 149 -0.96 -2.97 12.83
C THR A 149 0.50 -2.77 13.21
N ILE A 150 1.39 -2.89 12.23
CA ILE A 150 2.81 -2.56 12.35
C ILE A 150 3.08 -1.34 11.48
N ALA A 151 3.79 -0.35 12.00
CA ALA A 151 4.29 0.79 11.24
C ALA A 151 5.81 0.82 11.25
N LEU A 152 6.41 1.08 10.09
CA LEU A 152 7.85 1.24 9.96
C LEU A 152 8.18 2.24 8.85
N PRO A 153 9.25 3.04 9.01
CA PRO A 153 9.78 3.83 7.91
C PRO A 153 10.68 2.96 7.04
N VAL A 154 11.28 3.57 6.02
CA VAL A 154 12.50 3.04 5.40
C VAL A 154 13.54 2.82 6.50
N LEU A 155 13.75 1.57 6.89
CA LEU A 155 14.84 1.24 7.80
C LEU A 155 16.14 1.70 7.14
N GLY A 156 17.03 2.33 7.90
CA GLY A 156 18.20 2.99 7.32
C GLY A 156 17.98 4.46 7.02
N GLY A 157 16.82 4.87 6.51
CA GLY A 157 16.55 6.26 6.12
C GLY A 157 17.66 6.84 5.24
N ALA A 158 18.19 8.01 5.61
CA ALA A 158 19.29 8.70 4.93
C ALA A 158 20.67 8.00 5.01
N ARG A 159 20.72 6.69 5.31
CA ARG A 159 21.94 5.89 5.36
C ARG A 159 22.40 5.38 3.98
N HIS A 160 21.79 5.88 2.90
CA HIS A 160 22.15 5.64 1.50
C HIS A 160 22.19 4.17 1.08
N PHE A 161 21.27 3.34 1.59
CA PHE A 161 21.05 2.02 1.01
C PHE A 161 20.38 2.16 -0.38
N PRO A 162 20.71 1.30 -1.35
CA PRO A 162 20.05 1.29 -2.66
C PRO A 162 18.53 1.10 -2.52
N LYS A 163 17.74 2.01 -3.12
CA LYS A 163 16.29 2.11 -2.86
C LYS A 163 15.52 0.88 -3.32
N VAL A 164 15.79 0.39 -4.53
CA VAL A 164 15.07 -0.74 -5.14
C VAL A 164 15.30 -2.01 -4.31
N GLU A 165 16.54 -2.27 -3.95
CA GLU A 165 16.98 -3.41 -3.15
C GLU A 165 16.42 -3.32 -1.73
N ALA A 166 16.39 -2.12 -1.14
CA ALA A 166 15.81 -1.87 0.17
C ALA A 166 14.30 -2.15 0.19
N VAL A 167 13.55 -1.62 -0.78
CA VAL A 167 12.10 -1.89 -0.90
C VAL A 167 11.83 -3.37 -1.16
N THR A 168 12.56 -3.97 -2.09
CA THR A 168 12.40 -5.40 -2.44
C THR A 168 12.59 -6.26 -1.19
N THR A 169 13.68 -6.04 -0.47
CA THR A 169 13.99 -6.73 0.79
C THR A 169 12.89 -6.54 1.84
N LEU A 170 12.41 -5.30 2.01
CA LEU A 170 11.35 -4.98 2.97
C LEU A 170 10.03 -5.66 2.59
N LEU A 171 9.63 -5.59 1.32
CA LEU A 171 8.41 -6.21 0.80
C LEU A 171 8.46 -7.73 0.98
N GLU A 172 9.54 -8.39 0.58
CA GLU A 172 9.70 -9.83 0.71
C GLU A 172 9.55 -10.28 2.17
N ALA A 173 10.22 -9.59 3.10
CA ALA A 173 10.16 -9.91 4.52
C ALA A 173 8.78 -9.61 5.12
N ALA A 174 8.19 -8.46 4.78
CA ALA A 174 6.87 -8.05 5.24
C ALA A 174 5.76 -8.98 4.75
N LEU A 175 5.78 -9.36 3.47
CA LEU A 175 4.81 -10.30 2.90
C LEU A 175 4.99 -11.70 3.46
N SER A 176 6.24 -12.15 3.61
CA SER A 176 6.53 -13.44 4.27
C SER A 176 5.99 -13.45 5.70
N TRP A 177 6.14 -12.35 6.43
CA TRP A 177 5.57 -12.19 7.76
C TRP A 177 4.04 -12.19 7.76
N LEU A 178 3.40 -11.39 6.91
CA LEU A 178 1.93 -11.32 6.81
C LEU A 178 1.32 -12.69 6.46
N ARG A 179 2.00 -13.51 5.66
CA ARG A 179 1.57 -14.88 5.31
C ARG A 179 1.51 -15.82 6.52
N ILE A 180 2.35 -15.61 7.54
CA ILE A 180 2.49 -16.52 8.68
C ILE A 180 1.95 -15.96 10.01
N SER A 181 1.83 -14.64 10.13
CA SER A 181 1.34 -14.00 11.35
C SER A 181 -0.14 -14.31 11.57
N ARG A 182 -0.49 -14.65 12.81
CA ARG A 182 -1.87 -14.89 13.21
C ARG A 182 -2.61 -13.59 13.49
N HIS A 183 -1.87 -12.59 13.95
CA HIS A 183 -2.45 -11.36 14.50
C HIS A 183 -2.21 -10.13 13.64
N CYS A 184 -1.11 -10.06 12.87
CA CYS A 184 -0.81 -8.91 12.03
C CYS A 184 -1.76 -8.88 10.83
N LEU A 185 -2.55 -7.81 10.74
CA LEU A 185 -3.48 -7.53 9.64
C LEU A 185 -2.85 -6.61 8.60
N ARG A 186 -2.04 -5.66 9.06
CA ARG A 186 -1.56 -4.57 8.24
C ARG A 186 -0.14 -4.12 8.59
N ILE A 187 0.65 -3.84 7.57
CA ILE A 187 1.94 -3.18 7.67
C ILE A 187 1.87 -1.83 6.93
N HIS A 188 2.17 -0.74 7.64
CA HIS A 188 2.34 0.59 7.08
C HIS A 188 3.82 0.89 6.89
N PHE A 189 4.22 1.04 5.64
CA PHE A 189 5.53 1.55 5.24
C PHE A 189 5.43 3.06 5.04
N VAL A 190 5.94 3.81 6.02
CA VAL A 190 5.74 5.25 6.12
C VAL A 190 6.90 6.01 5.49
N VAL A 191 6.61 6.84 4.50
CA VAL A 191 7.55 7.79 3.90
C VAL A 191 7.16 9.19 4.34
N TYR A 192 8.12 9.91 4.92
CA TYR A 192 7.90 11.27 5.42
C TYR A 192 8.21 12.34 4.38
N GLU A 193 9.32 12.20 3.67
CA GLU A 193 9.81 13.23 2.76
C GLU A 193 9.02 13.24 1.45
N GLN A 194 8.32 14.34 1.18
CA GLN A 194 7.50 14.51 -0.03
C GLN A 194 8.33 14.33 -1.31
N ALA A 195 9.58 14.81 -1.31
CA ALA A 195 10.48 14.70 -2.45
C ALA A 195 10.90 13.25 -2.77
N GLU A 196 10.68 12.30 -1.85
CA GLU A 196 11.05 10.90 -2.04
C GLU A 196 9.87 10.00 -2.42
N LEU A 197 8.63 10.48 -2.39
CA LEU A 197 7.44 9.64 -2.57
C LEU A 197 7.44 8.91 -3.90
N ASP A 198 7.71 9.62 -4.99
CA ASP A 198 7.67 9.04 -6.34
C ASP A 198 8.77 7.99 -6.52
N ALA A 199 9.94 8.22 -5.94
CA ALA A 199 11.05 7.28 -5.97
C ALA A 199 10.72 5.99 -5.20
N TRP A 200 10.13 6.11 -4.01
CA TRP A 200 9.71 4.93 -3.21
C TRP A 200 8.53 4.20 -3.83
N ASN A 201 7.57 4.92 -4.42
CA ASN A 201 6.45 4.32 -5.14
C ASN A 201 6.93 3.54 -6.37
N SER A 202 7.80 4.16 -7.18
CA SER A 202 8.39 3.52 -8.37
C SER A 202 9.22 2.30 -7.98
N ALA A 203 10.02 2.38 -6.90
CA ALA A 203 10.78 1.24 -6.40
C ALA A 203 9.89 0.09 -5.93
N MET A 204 8.75 0.39 -5.30
CA MET A 204 7.75 -0.63 -4.93
C MET A 204 7.11 -1.27 -6.15
N ASP A 205 6.71 -0.49 -7.15
CA ASP A 205 6.14 -1.04 -8.37
C ASP A 205 7.15 -1.90 -9.14
N GLN A 206 8.41 -1.49 -9.20
CA GLN A 206 9.49 -2.30 -9.77
C GLN A 206 9.72 -3.60 -9.01
N ALA A 207 9.80 -3.56 -7.67
CA ALA A 207 9.96 -4.74 -6.83
C ALA A 207 8.80 -5.75 -6.99
N LEU A 208 7.59 -5.25 -7.28
CA LEU A 208 6.40 -6.06 -7.52
C LEU A 208 6.28 -6.53 -8.98
N GLY A 209 7.27 -6.25 -9.84
CA GLY A 209 7.23 -6.59 -11.25
C GLY A 209 6.13 -5.86 -12.03
N ARG A 210 5.70 -4.69 -11.55
CA ARG A 210 4.66 -3.86 -12.18
C ARG A 210 5.22 -2.92 -13.26
N THR A 211 6.48 -3.09 -13.65
CA THR A 211 7.11 -2.35 -14.76
C THR A 211 6.57 -2.84 -16.10
N PHE A 212 6.00 -1.91 -16.87
CA PHE A 212 5.50 -2.16 -18.22
C PHE A 212 6.65 -2.46 -19.18
N ALA A 213 6.76 -3.71 -19.64
CA ALA A 213 7.37 -3.97 -20.93
C ALA A 213 6.29 -3.66 -21.98
N GLY A 214 6.46 -2.55 -22.70
CA GLY A 214 5.51 -2.04 -23.69
C GLY A 214 5.32 -3.00 -24.84
N ASP A 215 4.30 -3.85 -24.75
CA ASP A 215 3.83 -4.68 -25.85
C ASP A 215 2.74 -3.90 -26.61
N GLY A 216 3.14 -2.81 -27.28
CA GLY A 216 2.27 -1.93 -28.07
C GLY A 216 2.26 -0.46 -27.64
N ASP A 217 2.26 0.46 -28.62
CA ASP A 217 2.06 1.90 -28.38
C ASP A 217 0.56 2.21 -28.27
N TYR A 218 0.07 2.20 -27.03
CA TYR A 218 -1.30 2.56 -26.68
C TYR A 218 -1.44 3.99 -26.15
N SER A 219 -0.37 4.79 -26.21
CA SER A 219 -0.28 6.09 -25.53
C SER A 219 -1.36 7.07 -26.01
N ALA A 220 -1.59 7.15 -27.32
CA ALA A 220 -2.61 8.03 -27.89
C ALA A 220 -4.04 7.62 -27.46
N ALA A 221 -4.36 6.33 -27.53
CA ALA A 221 -5.67 5.81 -27.12
C ALA A 221 -5.91 5.95 -25.61
N SER A 222 -4.86 5.71 -24.81
CA SER A 222 -4.85 5.93 -23.36
C SER A 222 -5.13 7.40 -23.03
N ALA A 223 -4.40 8.33 -23.65
CA ALA A 223 -4.58 9.77 -23.43
C ALA A 223 -5.99 10.25 -23.81
N GLU A 224 -6.53 9.81 -24.95
CA GLU A 224 -7.89 10.15 -25.36
C GLU A 224 -8.95 9.64 -24.37
N LEU A 225 -8.85 8.36 -23.97
CA LEU A 225 -9.77 7.76 -23.00
C LEU A 225 -9.68 8.46 -21.64
N ARG A 226 -8.47 8.82 -21.17
CA ARG A 226 -8.25 9.55 -19.92
C ARG A 226 -8.87 10.94 -19.95
N SER A 227 -8.72 11.67 -21.05
CA SER A 227 -9.35 12.98 -21.22
C SER A 227 -10.87 12.86 -21.13
N ARG A 228 -11.46 11.92 -21.89
CA ARG A 228 -12.90 11.68 -21.88
C ARG A 228 -13.41 11.25 -20.49
N LEU A 229 -12.69 10.37 -19.80
CA LEU A 229 -13.02 9.93 -18.46
C LEU A 229 -13.00 11.09 -17.47
N THR A 230 -12.03 11.99 -17.59
CA THR A 230 -11.93 13.18 -16.74
C THR A 230 -13.18 14.06 -16.88
N ASP A 231 -13.62 14.32 -18.12
CA ASP A 231 -14.84 15.10 -18.38
C ASP A 231 -16.10 14.41 -17.83
N GLN A 232 -16.20 13.08 -17.98
CA GLN A 232 -17.30 12.28 -17.43
C GLN A 232 -17.33 12.32 -15.90
N ILE A 233 -16.16 12.20 -15.26
CA ILE A 233 -16.03 12.25 -13.81
C ILE A 233 -16.44 13.64 -13.29
N ASP A 234 -16.05 14.72 -13.97
CA ASP A 234 -16.43 16.07 -13.57
C ASP A 234 -17.94 16.31 -13.63
N ALA A 235 -18.59 15.79 -14.67
CA ALA A 235 -20.05 15.84 -14.76
C ALA A 235 -20.72 15.05 -13.61
N LEU A 236 -20.22 13.85 -13.30
CA LEU A 236 -20.74 13.03 -12.20
C LEU A 236 -20.51 13.67 -10.83
N LEU A 237 -19.34 14.28 -10.61
CA LEU A 237 -19.00 14.96 -9.34
C LEU A 237 -19.89 16.18 -9.07
N ALA A 238 -20.48 16.79 -10.11
CA ALA A 238 -21.42 17.89 -9.94
C ALA A 238 -22.78 17.42 -9.37
N GLU A 239 -23.19 16.19 -9.67
CA GLU A 239 -24.53 15.67 -9.35
C GLU A 239 -24.52 14.61 -8.23
N GLU A 240 -23.42 13.89 -8.04
CA GLU A 240 -23.33 12.82 -7.06
C GLU A 240 -23.34 13.35 -5.62
N SER A 241 -24.14 12.75 -4.75
CA SER A 241 -24.28 13.16 -3.34
C SER A 241 -23.65 12.17 -2.37
N GLU A 242 -23.42 10.92 -2.77
CA GLU A 242 -22.87 9.88 -1.90
C GLU A 242 -21.37 10.06 -1.70
N THR A 243 -20.97 10.44 -0.48
CA THR A 243 -19.57 10.73 -0.11
C THR A 243 -18.60 9.64 -0.55
N GLY A 244 -18.93 8.36 -0.30
CA GLY A 244 -18.04 7.25 -0.64
C GLY A 244 -17.77 7.10 -2.14
N LEU A 245 -18.78 7.35 -2.99
CA LEU A 245 -18.59 7.32 -4.44
C LEU A 245 -17.88 8.59 -4.94
N ARG A 246 -18.17 9.75 -4.36
CA ARG A 246 -17.46 11.00 -4.66
C ARG A 246 -15.97 10.89 -4.40
N ASP A 247 -15.57 10.32 -3.27
CA ASP A 247 -14.16 10.14 -2.90
C ASP A 247 -13.45 9.25 -3.93
N LEU A 248 -14.07 8.13 -4.33
CA LEU A 248 -13.54 7.25 -5.37
C LEU A 248 -13.44 7.94 -6.74
N LEU A 249 -14.41 8.80 -7.10
CA LEU A 249 -14.36 9.59 -8.32
C LEU A 249 -13.24 10.62 -8.29
N HIS A 250 -13.00 11.26 -7.14
CA HIS A 250 -11.85 12.16 -6.96
C HIS A 250 -10.52 11.42 -7.07
N ASP A 251 -10.38 10.24 -6.46
CA ASP A 251 -9.18 9.40 -6.57
C ASP A 251 -8.94 8.97 -8.01
N LEU A 252 -10.00 8.55 -8.72
CA LEU A 252 -9.92 8.20 -10.13
C LEU A 252 -9.50 9.39 -10.99
N LYS A 253 -10.06 10.59 -10.77
CA LYS A 253 -9.64 11.82 -11.46
C LYS A 253 -8.18 12.15 -11.19
N ALA A 254 -7.72 12.04 -9.95
CA ALA A 254 -6.32 12.26 -9.59
C ALA A 254 -5.39 11.27 -10.30
N ALA A 255 -5.79 10.00 -10.41
CA ALA A 255 -5.07 8.99 -11.20
C ALA A 255 -5.02 9.36 -12.69
N MET A 256 -6.13 9.84 -13.27
CA MET A 256 -6.19 10.28 -14.67
C MET A 256 -5.31 11.50 -14.97
N ALA A 257 -4.86 12.25 -13.97
CA ALA A 257 -4.00 13.43 -14.17
C ALA A 257 -2.50 13.11 -14.17
N ARG A 258 -2.11 11.87 -13.84
CA ARG A 258 -0.69 11.49 -13.73
C ARG A 258 0.02 11.44 -15.10
N PRO A 259 1.31 11.78 -15.20
CA PRO A 259 2.10 11.58 -16.42
C PRO A 259 2.01 10.14 -16.98
N GLU A 260 2.16 9.96 -18.29
CA GLU A 260 2.03 8.64 -18.95
C GLU A 260 3.01 7.60 -18.38
N ASN A 261 4.23 8.04 -18.04
CA ASN A 261 5.28 7.21 -17.43
C ASN A 261 4.99 6.81 -15.97
N GLU A 262 3.92 7.30 -15.37
CA GLU A 262 3.49 7.02 -13.99
C GLU A 262 2.14 6.28 -13.93
N LEU A 263 1.56 5.93 -15.07
CA LEU A 263 0.31 5.18 -15.11
C LEU A 263 0.53 3.76 -14.62
N SER A 264 -0.39 3.27 -13.79
CA SER A 264 -0.37 1.89 -13.29
C SER A 264 -1.69 1.20 -13.58
N ILE A 265 -1.66 0.11 -14.35
CA ILE A 265 -2.82 -0.79 -14.58
C ILE A 265 -3.37 -1.30 -13.26
N GLN A 266 -2.50 -1.55 -12.27
CA GLN A 266 -2.90 -1.98 -10.94
C GLN A 266 -3.71 -0.90 -10.25
N HIS A 267 -3.24 0.34 -10.29
CA HIS A 267 -3.94 1.47 -9.72
C HIS A 267 -5.31 1.70 -10.41
N PHE A 268 -5.36 1.72 -11.74
CA PHE A 268 -6.62 1.85 -12.48
C PHE A 268 -7.54 0.64 -12.33
N GLY A 269 -7.00 -0.57 -12.20
CA GLY A 269 -7.75 -1.79 -11.92
C GLY A 269 -8.39 -1.75 -10.54
N VAL A 270 -7.64 -1.33 -9.51
CA VAL A 270 -8.16 -1.19 -8.14
C VAL A 270 -9.22 -0.11 -8.07
N LEU A 271 -8.92 1.11 -8.53
CA LEU A 271 -9.88 2.21 -8.51
C LEU A 271 -11.10 1.88 -9.38
N GLY A 272 -10.88 1.35 -10.58
CA GLY A 272 -11.96 0.98 -11.49
C GLY A 272 -12.88 -0.09 -10.91
N ARG A 273 -12.33 -1.10 -10.23
CA ARG A 273 -13.12 -2.06 -9.45
C ARG A 273 -13.92 -1.34 -8.39
N LEU A 274 -13.26 -0.63 -7.46
CA LEU A 274 -13.91 0.03 -6.32
C LEU A 274 -15.05 0.97 -6.76
N THR A 275 -14.83 1.77 -7.81
CA THR A 275 -15.85 2.61 -8.42
C THR A 275 -17.02 1.78 -8.95
N ALA A 276 -16.77 0.68 -9.67
CA ALA A 276 -17.82 -0.22 -10.15
C ALA A 276 -18.58 -0.90 -9.00
N GLU A 277 -17.91 -1.27 -7.90
CA GLU A 277 -18.57 -1.87 -6.72
C GLU A 277 -19.52 -0.87 -6.06
N ALA A 278 -19.05 0.37 -5.86
CA ALA A 278 -19.83 1.46 -5.28
C ALA A 278 -21.04 1.83 -6.14
N MET A 279 -20.85 1.97 -7.45
CA MET A 279 -21.94 2.22 -8.40
C MET A 279 -22.94 1.05 -8.42
N ALA A 280 -22.49 -0.20 -8.46
CA ALA A 280 -23.39 -1.34 -8.44
C ALA A 280 -24.21 -1.40 -7.13
N ALA A 281 -23.58 -1.12 -5.98
CA ALA A 281 -24.28 -1.04 -4.70
C ALA A 281 -25.35 0.06 -4.70
N ARG A 282 -25.03 1.22 -5.29
CA ARG A 282 -25.97 2.35 -5.42
C ARG A 282 -27.13 2.00 -6.35
N LEU A 283 -26.86 1.44 -7.53
CA LEU A 283 -27.89 0.98 -8.46
C LEU A 283 -28.83 -0.05 -7.83
N CYS A 284 -28.32 -0.98 -7.02
CA CYS A 284 -29.18 -1.90 -6.28
C CYS A 284 -30.15 -1.16 -5.36
N ARG A 285 -29.66 -0.19 -4.57
CA ARG A 285 -30.51 0.62 -3.67
C ARG A 285 -31.57 1.40 -4.45
N ASP A 286 -31.15 2.02 -5.55
CA ASP A 286 -32.03 2.80 -6.42
C ASP A 286 -33.17 1.98 -7.02
N LEU A 287 -32.92 0.70 -7.29
CA LEU A 287 -33.89 -0.28 -7.80
C LEU A 287 -34.71 -0.98 -6.69
N GLY A 288 -34.53 -0.60 -5.42
CA GLY A 288 -35.18 -1.27 -4.29
C GLY A 288 -34.65 -2.69 -4.03
N LEU A 289 -33.50 -3.05 -4.60
CA LEU A 289 -32.81 -4.30 -4.33
C LEU A 289 -31.94 -4.14 -3.08
N THR A 290 -31.95 -5.11 -2.18
CA THR A 290 -30.99 -5.13 -1.08
C THR A 290 -29.57 -5.27 -1.68
N PRO A 291 -28.58 -4.45 -1.31
CA PRO A 291 -27.20 -4.67 -1.71
C PRO A 291 -26.62 -5.94 -1.04
N GLY A 292 -25.75 -6.66 -1.75
CA GLY A 292 -24.95 -7.76 -1.23
C GLY A 292 -23.73 -7.25 -0.45
N SER A 293 -23.02 -8.19 0.19
CA SER A 293 -21.80 -7.90 0.95
C SER A 293 -20.55 -7.72 0.10
N ASN A 294 -20.64 -7.98 -1.22
CA ASN A 294 -19.54 -7.84 -2.16
C ASN A 294 -20.05 -7.42 -3.55
N ALA A 295 -19.13 -6.94 -4.40
CA ALA A 295 -19.48 -6.46 -5.73
C ALA A 295 -20.08 -7.53 -6.64
N PHE A 296 -19.58 -8.76 -6.56
CA PHE A 296 -20.12 -9.87 -7.33
C PHE A 296 -21.62 -10.06 -7.06
N GLY A 297 -22.01 -10.07 -5.79
CA GLY A 297 -23.40 -10.18 -5.38
C GLY A 297 -24.26 -9.00 -5.83
N ASN A 298 -23.72 -7.78 -5.87
CA ASN A 298 -24.44 -6.62 -6.40
C ASN A 298 -24.66 -6.74 -7.92
N ILE A 299 -23.60 -7.08 -8.67
CA ILE A 299 -23.69 -7.18 -10.13
C ILE A 299 -24.65 -8.31 -10.54
N GLU A 300 -24.60 -9.47 -9.89
CA GLU A 300 -25.56 -10.56 -10.15
C GLU A 300 -27.01 -10.15 -9.85
N ARG A 301 -27.25 -9.34 -8.81
CA ARG A 301 -28.59 -8.86 -8.46
C ARG A 301 -29.12 -7.90 -9.53
N LEU A 302 -28.27 -7.00 -10.04
CA LEU A 302 -28.61 -6.10 -11.15
C LEU A 302 -28.92 -6.88 -12.44
N GLU A 303 -28.18 -7.96 -12.70
CA GLU A 303 -28.47 -8.84 -13.83
C GLU A 303 -29.83 -9.54 -13.68
N LYS A 304 -30.08 -10.13 -12.51
CA LYS A 304 -31.34 -10.85 -12.22
C LYS A 304 -32.56 -9.94 -12.19
N SER A 305 -32.40 -8.64 -11.94
CA SER A 305 -33.53 -7.69 -11.94
C SER A 305 -34.08 -7.40 -13.34
N GLY A 306 -33.29 -7.64 -14.39
CA GLY A 306 -33.65 -7.30 -15.77
C GLY A 306 -33.77 -5.79 -16.04
N SER A 307 -33.45 -4.95 -15.06
CA SER A 307 -33.56 -3.48 -15.17
C SER A 307 -32.34 -2.86 -15.84
N ILE A 308 -31.22 -3.59 -15.86
CA ILE A 308 -29.94 -3.16 -16.42
C ILE A 308 -29.62 -4.05 -17.62
N ALA A 309 -29.21 -3.43 -18.72
CA ALA A 309 -28.86 -4.17 -19.93
C ALA A 309 -27.66 -5.11 -19.68
N ALA A 310 -27.71 -6.32 -20.23
CA ALA A 310 -26.70 -7.36 -20.00
C ALA A 310 -25.26 -6.93 -20.36
N TRP A 311 -25.10 -6.07 -21.35
CA TRP A 311 -23.79 -5.54 -21.76
C TRP A 311 -23.19 -4.57 -20.73
N ILE A 312 -24.02 -3.81 -19.99
CA ILE A 312 -23.54 -2.99 -18.85
C ILE A 312 -23.04 -3.90 -17.72
N ASN A 313 -23.78 -4.96 -17.41
CA ASN A 313 -23.34 -5.95 -16.42
C ASN A 313 -22.01 -6.61 -16.82
N SER A 314 -21.81 -6.84 -18.12
CA SER A 314 -20.55 -7.36 -18.65
C SER A 314 -19.37 -6.40 -18.41
N TYR A 315 -19.58 -5.09 -18.54
CA TYR A 315 -18.54 -4.09 -18.23
C TYR A 315 -18.23 -4.03 -16.73
N LEU A 316 -19.26 -4.05 -15.87
CA LEU A 316 -19.09 -4.11 -14.41
C LEU A 316 -18.32 -5.38 -13.99
N HIS A 317 -18.67 -6.54 -14.57
CA HIS A 317 -17.95 -7.78 -14.32
C HIS A 317 -16.50 -7.73 -14.80
N SER A 318 -16.24 -7.12 -15.95
CA SER A 318 -14.88 -6.98 -16.50
C SER A 318 -14.00 -6.12 -15.58
N LEU A 319 -14.50 -5.00 -15.08
CA LEU A 319 -13.80 -4.16 -14.11
C LEU A 319 -13.51 -4.91 -12.80
N ARG A 320 -14.47 -5.71 -12.33
CA ARG A 320 -14.28 -6.56 -11.15
C ARG A 320 -13.17 -7.60 -11.38
N ILE A 321 -13.21 -8.31 -12.51
CA ILE A 321 -12.25 -9.37 -12.82
C ILE A 321 -10.85 -8.76 -12.97
N LEU A 322 -10.69 -7.76 -13.84
CA LEU A 322 -9.40 -7.15 -14.10
C LEU A 322 -8.84 -6.44 -12.87
N GLY A 323 -9.68 -5.77 -12.07
CA GLY A 323 -9.23 -5.15 -10.82
C GLY A 323 -8.88 -6.15 -9.71
N ASN A 324 -9.44 -7.36 -9.72
CA ASN A 324 -8.97 -8.43 -8.86
C ASN A 324 -7.62 -8.97 -9.34
N GLU A 325 -7.48 -9.24 -10.64
CA GLU A 325 -6.20 -9.69 -11.20
C GLU A 325 -5.08 -8.66 -11.00
N SER A 326 -5.42 -7.37 -10.99
CA SER A 326 -4.44 -6.29 -10.80
C SER A 326 -3.80 -6.25 -9.40
N VAL A 327 -4.37 -6.95 -8.41
CA VAL A 327 -3.84 -7.04 -7.05
C VAL A 327 -3.22 -8.41 -6.70
N HIS A 328 -3.36 -9.41 -7.56
CA HIS A 328 -2.82 -10.75 -7.30
C HIS A 328 -1.33 -10.86 -7.68
N LEU A 329 -0.54 -11.52 -6.82
CA LEU A 329 0.90 -11.74 -7.01
C LEU A 329 1.19 -12.86 -8.02
N THR A 330 2.23 -12.66 -8.82
CA THR A 330 2.77 -13.58 -9.84
C THR A 330 3.39 -14.87 -9.29
N GLU A 331 3.82 -14.89 -8.03
CA GLU A 331 4.76 -15.91 -7.51
C GLU A 331 4.18 -17.34 -7.40
N ARG A 332 2.85 -17.51 -7.41
CA ARG A 332 2.21 -18.85 -7.33
C ARG A 332 1.12 -19.08 -8.37
N ASP A 333 1.01 -18.18 -9.33
CA ASP A 333 -0.03 -18.27 -10.32
C ASP A 333 0.40 -19.19 -11.48
N GLN A 334 -0.26 -20.36 -11.58
CA GLN A 334 -0.07 -21.28 -12.71
C GLN A 334 -0.84 -20.83 -13.96
N ARG A 335 -1.65 -19.77 -13.88
CA ARG A 335 -2.42 -19.22 -15.00
C ARG A 335 -1.50 -18.61 -16.05
N THR A 336 -1.93 -18.67 -17.30
CA THR A 336 -1.27 -18.06 -18.46
C THR A 336 -2.29 -17.18 -19.19
N PRO A 337 -2.08 -15.86 -19.34
CA PRO A 337 -0.92 -15.08 -18.85
C PRO A 337 -0.90 -14.90 -17.32
N ARG A 338 0.29 -14.61 -16.75
CA ARG A 338 0.49 -14.44 -15.29
C ARG A 338 0.23 -13.02 -14.79
N THR A 339 0.22 -12.05 -15.69
CA THR A 339 0.05 -10.62 -15.38
C THR A 339 -0.81 -9.97 -16.46
N LEU A 340 -1.45 -8.86 -16.09
CA LEU A 340 -2.06 -7.95 -17.06
C LEU A 340 -0.96 -7.31 -17.94
N ALA A 341 -1.28 -7.15 -19.23
CA ALA A 341 -0.44 -6.50 -20.22
C ALA A 341 -0.88 -5.04 -20.45
N ALA A 342 -0.05 -4.24 -21.12
CA ALA A 342 -0.34 -2.83 -21.41
C ALA A 342 -1.72 -2.61 -22.06
N GLY A 343 -2.11 -3.49 -22.99
CA GLY A 343 -3.42 -3.44 -23.66
C GLY A 343 -4.61 -3.59 -22.71
N ASP A 344 -4.44 -4.26 -21.56
CA ASP A 344 -5.50 -4.39 -20.55
C ASP A 344 -5.84 -3.05 -19.89
N LEU A 345 -4.92 -2.07 -19.89
CA LEU A 345 -5.24 -0.71 -19.46
C LEU A 345 -6.34 -0.10 -20.31
N ILE A 346 -6.26 -0.25 -21.63
CA ILE A 346 -7.24 0.26 -22.58
C ILE A 346 -8.60 -0.40 -22.35
N VAL A 347 -8.61 -1.69 -22.03
CA VAL A 347 -9.82 -2.44 -21.68
C VAL A 347 -10.44 -1.88 -20.38
N ILE A 348 -9.64 -1.64 -19.34
CA ILE A 348 -10.10 -1.06 -18.07
C ILE A 348 -10.68 0.34 -18.30
N LEU A 349 -9.94 1.22 -18.97
CA LEU A 349 -10.36 2.60 -19.24
C LEU A 349 -11.64 2.63 -20.11
N SER A 350 -11.72 1.77 -21.12
CA SER A 350 -12.90 1.67 -21.99
C SER A 350 -14.14 1.20 -21.22
N ASN A 351 -14.00 0.17 -20.38
CA ASN A 351 -15.09 -0.33 -19.55
C ASN A 351 -15.53 0.72 -18.53
N LEU A 352 -14.58 1.42 -17.89
CA LEU A 352 -14.89 2.55 -17.02
C LEU A 352 -15.70 3.61 -17.76
N ALA A 353 -15.27 4.02 -18.95
CA ALA A 353 -15.94 5.07 -19.71
C ALA A 353 -17.41 4.71 -20.01
N ARG A 354 -17.69 3.43 -20.30
CA ARG A 354 -19.05 2.94 -20.55
C ARG A 354 -19.89 2.86 -19.27
N VAL A 355 -19.30 2.43 -18.16
CA VAL A 355 -19.98 2.39 -16.86
C VAL A 355 -20.31 3.79 -16.36
N LEU A 356 -19.37 4.74 -16.46
CA LEU A 356 -19.59 6.14 -16.08
C LEU A 356 -20.66 6.81 -16.95
N ASP A 357 -20.61 6.60 -18.27
CA ASP A 357 -21.65 7.11 -19.19
C ASP A 357 -23.04 6.59 -18.83
N PHE A 358 -23.14 5.28 -18.59
CA PHE A 358 -24.39 4.65 -18.18
C PHE A 358 -24.90 5.23 -16.85
N TYR A 359 -24.02 5.33 -15.85
CA TYR A 359 -24.39 5.80 -14.52
C TYR A 359 -24.86 7.27 -14.55
N ARG A 360 -24.22 8.12 -15.36
CA ARG A 360 -24.65 9.50 -15.58
C ARG A 360 -26.05 9.58 -16.19
N LEU A 361 -26.33 8.75 -17.20
CA LEU A 361 -27.67 8.68 -17.81
C LEU A 361 -28.72 8.20 -16.81
N TRP A 362 -28.37 7.22 -15.97
CA TRP A 362 -29.23 6.73 -14.90
C TRP A 362 -29.60 7.83 -13.90
N GLN A 363 -28.61 8.62 -13.44
CA GLN A 363 -28.83 9.75 -12.53
C GLN A 363 -29.75 10.81 -13.15
N ALA A 364 -29.49 11.21 -14.40
CA ALA A 364 -30.31 12.20 -15.09
C ALA A 364 -31.79 11.79 -15.21
N GLN A 365 -32.06 10.49 -15.46
CA GLN A 365 -33.42 9.96 -15.52
C GLN A 365 -34.13 10.00 -14.16
N ARG A 366 -33.40 9.75 -13.06
CA ARG A 366 -33.97 9.84 -11.71
C ARG A 366 -34.38 11.25 -11.35
N THR A 367 -33.51 12.23 -11.56
CA THR A 367 -33.79 13.64 -11.23
C THR A 367 -35.03 14.14 -11.97
N GLN A 368 -35.23 13.70 -13.22
CA GLN A 368 -36.43 14.01 -14.00
C GLN A 368 -37.69 13.31 -13.50
N GLY A 369 -37.57 12.08 -12.96
CA GLY A 369 -38.69 11.34 -12.37
C GLY A 369 -39.16 11.95 -11.05
N GLU A 370 -38.23 12.26 -10.15
CA GLU A 370 -38.52 12.86 -8.84
C GLU A 370 -39.17 14.26 -8.96
N THR A 371 -38.86 15.02 -10.03
CA THR A 371 -39.49 16.32 -10.28
C THR A 371 -40.93 16.20 -10.78
N LYS A 372 -41.27 15.11 -11.49
CA LYS A 372 -42.64 14.88 -12.01
C LYS A 372 -43.60 14.32 -10.97
N ASP A 373 -43.10 13.59 -9.97
CA ASP A 373 -43.92 13.06 -8.88
C ASP A 373 -44.19 14.10 -7.77
N ALA A 374 -43.54 15.26 -7.83
CA ALA A 374 -43.70 16.37 -6.87
C ALA A 374 -44.66 17.49 -7.36
N GLU A 375 -45.14 17.41 -8.60
CA GLU A 375 -46.21 18.24 -9.19
C GLU A 375 -47.55 17.52 -9.12
#